data_AF-A0AA38NIZ2-F1
#
_entry.id   AF-A0AA38NIZ2-F1
#
_cell.length_a   1.000
_cell.length_b   1.000
_cell.length_c   1.000
_cell.angle_alpha   90.00
_cell.angle_beta   90.00
_cell.angle_gamma   90.00
#
_symmetry.space_group_name_H-M   'P 1'
#
loop_
_entity.id
_entity.type
_entity.pdbx_description
1 polymer ?
#
loop_
_entity_poly.entity_id
_entity_poly.type
_entity_poly.pdbx_seq_one_letter_code
_entity_poly.pdbx_strand_id
1 'polypeptide(L)'
;MLPKADLKPLVVNRHLQILVQHPHFGKLTSSSVNRALINTLYTLFHLHPFNTCQSSHVQPLVALYRGSASVADRKLLAIFRLFENQRRTSVASLLARWNPSPEGFHSTNAFEALKDVDSLVVLRTTLHFPQWRVFENDESWDEWPEASEIYDPAFLLLLFAHVLVEDIPKTAPGWVELFRTNVVGLAFRALSAKDGTLREFAAAQIAVLWRCLEHAEMLEKPHVFHILSLLRDALHPAHGHTPERLPSYTTLLLAHALRGVFYPSNFVYPVTARFLLQRPALDIGDVPMLYGMLYSSAEDHGKKDHAWIIRMLADGMQSSLDWRVFKRRHTWDLLASVFQSEEKERALRRGVLEVLANLTCVPEAAMSLLLKSNLLTWIEMQLLIPQEDEGLAWLKILENILVISHHEKMETSTGGQWRACLARCILLLLNACKSLRSFPIAHLITRIVLRIALLSGTLPPQMPKLLTRCVSVIKEQERNWTLLPVTSAGSMIASGPLFPAPHGAFKLHEIPQLSESASGEAQGESIEQLWRVAMLVDLDRKLAAWDELTSLLLLWRASKGEHSVVGEWARREAVKNMCIRGIEGVRKT
;
A
#
# COMPACT_ATOMS: atom_id res chain seq x y z
N MET A 1 -15.84 16.49 1.26
CA MET A 1 -17.02 17.36 1.56
C MET A 1 -17.77 16.77 2.74
N LEU A 2 -17.65 17.36 3.93
CA LEU A 2 -18.42 16.92 5.11
C LEU A 2 -19.92 17.15 4.87
N PRO A 3 -20.80 16.20 5.27
CA PRO A 3 -22.24 16.41 5.16
C PRO A 3 -22.64 17.61 6.04
N LYS A 4 -23.29 18.61 5.43
CA LYS A 4 -23.88 19.74 6.15
C LYS A 4 -25.08 19.23 6.95
N ALA A 5 -24.84 18.83 8.20
CA ALA A 5 -25.90 18.51 9.15
C ALA A 5 -26.28 19.80 9.89
N ASP A 6 -27.55 20.21 9.80
CA ASP A 6 -28.10 21.39 10.48
C ASP A 6 -28.34 21.13 11.99
N LEU A 7 -27.32 20.66 12.70
CA LEU A 7 -27.36 20.47 14.15
C LEU A 7 -26.91 21.75 14.86
N LYS A 8 -27.69 22.20 15.86
CA LYS A 8 -27.32 23.35 16.70
C LYS A 8 -26.04 23.04 17.52
N PRO A 9 -25.15 24.02 17.78
CA PRO A 9 -23.90 23.80 18.52
C PRO A 9 -24.07 23.11 19.88
N LEU A 10 -25.12 23.47 20.62
CA LEU A 10 -25.44 22.87 21.92
C LEU A 10 -25.71 21.36 21.82
N VAL A 11 -26.41 20.94 20.77
CA VAL A 11 -26.76 19.53 20.52
C VAL A 11 -25.51 18.74 20.15
N VAL A 12 -24.66 19.31 19.28
CA VAL A 12 -23.36 18.71 18.91
C VAL A 12 -22.46 18.52 20.12
N ASN A 13 -22.33 19.55 20.97
CA ASN A 13 -21.55 19.45 22.21
C ASN A 13 -22.10 18.39 23.17
N ARG A 14 -23.42 18.32 23.34
CA ARG A 14 -24.05 17.28 24.16
C ARG A 14 -23.74 15.88 23.63
N HIS A 15 -23.82 15.66 22.31
CA HIS A 15 -23.47 14.37 21.71
C HIS A 15 -21.99 14.03 21.88
N LEU A 16 -21.08 14.97 21.63
CA LEU A 16 -19.64 14.78 21.87
C LEU A 16 -19.38 14.40 23.32
N GLN A 17 -19.97 15.13 24.26
CA GLN A 17 -19.81 14.87 25.69
C GLN A 17 -20.30 13.46 26.07
N ILE A 18 -21.48 13.05 25.58
CA ILE A 18 -22.03 11.70 25.82
C ILE A 18 -21.08 10.62 25.28
N LEU A 19 -20.55 10.80 24.06
CA LEU A 19 -19.66 9.82 23.45
C LEU A 19 -18.33 9.72 24.21
N VAL A 20 -17.70 10.86 24.44
CA VAL A 20 -16.35 10.94 25.02
C VAL A 20 -16.32 10.54 26.50
N GLN A 21 -17.41 10.79 27.25
CA GLN A 21 -17.53 10.41 28.66
C GLN A 21 -18.09 9.00 28.86
N HIS A 22 -18.35 8.26 27.78
CA HIS A 22 -18.89 6.91 27.87
C HIS A 22 -17.88 5.97 28.55
N PRO A 23 -18.29 5.14 29.55
CA PRO A 23 -17.36 4.30 30.31
C PRO A 23 -16.61 3.26 29.47
N HIS A 24 -17.13 2.92 28.29
CA HIS A 24 -16.51 2.00 27.35
C HIS A 24 -15.78 2.68 26.18
N PHE A 25 -15.60 4.02 26.20
CA PHE A 25 -15.01 4.77 25.08
C PHE A 25 -13.64 4.21 24.67
N GLY A 26 -12.74 3.95 25.62
CA GLY A 26 -11.41 3.38 25.35
C GLY A 26 -11.36 1.84 25.22
N LYS A 27 -12.48 1.13 25.44
CA LYS A 27 -12.54 -0.35 25.51
C LYS A 27 -13.14 -1.00 24.26
N LEU A 28 -13.21 -0.26 23.14
CA LEU A 28 -13.82 -0.76 21.92
C LEU A 28 -12.94 -1.84 21.28
N THR A 29 -13.48 -3.05 21.15
CA THR A 29 -12.74 -4.22 20.66
C THR A 29 -12.89 -4.44 19.15
N SER A 30 -13.97 -3.94 18.53
CA SER A 30 -14.21 -4.11 17.09
C SER A 30 -13.63 -2.96 16.26
N SER A 31 -12.83 -3.29 15.25
CA SER A 31 -12.23 -2.33 14.32
C SER A 31 -13.29 -1.55 13.51
N SER A 32 -14.40 -2.19 13.15
CA SER A 32 -15.50 -1.54 12.41
C SER A 32 -16.23 -0.52 13.28
N VAL A 33 -16.50 -0.85 14.54
CA VAL A 33 -17.14 0.05 15.52
C VAL A 33 -16.22 1.23 15.82
N ASN A 34 -14.93 0.98 16.01
CA ASN A 34 -13.96 2.06 16.25
C ASN A 34 -13.91 3.04 15.05
N ARG A 35 -13.87 2.52 13.82
CA ARG A 35 -13.92 3.35 12.60
C ARG A 35 -15.20 4.19 12.52
N ALA A 36 -16.36 3.61 12.80
CA ALA A 36 -17.63 4.32 12.78
C ALA A 36 -17.72 5.43 13.85
N LEU A 37 -17.23 5.14 15.06
CA LEU A 37 -17.13 6.13 16.13
C LEU A 37 -16.22 7.29 15.72
N ILE A 38 -15.02 7.00 15.21
CA ILE A 38 -14.05 8.03 14.82
C ILE A 38 -14.60 8.87 13.66
N ASN A 39 -15.28 8.28 12.69
CA ASN A 39 -15.98 9.04 11.63
C ASN A 39 -17.04 9.99 12.20
N THR A 40 -17.79 9.53 13.21
CA THR A 40 -18.80 10.34 13.89
C THR A 40 -18.15 11.48 14.66
N LEU A 41 -17.12 11.20 15.46
CA LEU A 41 -16.36 12.21 16.20
C LEU A 41 -15.78 13.26 15.25
N TYR A 42 -15.10 12.82 14.19
CA TYR A 42 -14.53 13.70 13.16
C TYR A 42 -15.58 14.65 12.60
N THR A 43 -16.75 14.13 12.23
CA THR A 43 -17.86 14.94 11.72
C THR A 43 -18.33 15.96 12.76
N LEU A 44 -18.58 15.53 13.99
CA LEU A 44 -19.07 16.40 15.07
C LEU A 44 -18.08 17.54 15.40
N PHE A 45 -16.78 17.26 15.47
CA PHE A 45 -15.76 18.29 15.71
C PHE A 45 -15.74 19.35 14.62
N HIS A 46 -15.92 18.96 13.35
CA HIS A 46 -15.87 19.89 12.22
C HIS A 46 -17.17 20.67 11.98
N LEU A 47 -18.31 20.28 12.57
CA LEU A 47 -19.57 21.04 12.44
C LEU A 47 -19.48 22.42 13.11
N HIS A 48 -18.97 22.48 14.35
CA HIS A 48 -18.84 23.74 15.12
C HIS A 48 -17.51 23.82 15.87
N PRO A 49 -16.35 23.95 15.18
CA PRO A 49 -15.02 23.85 15.80
C PRO A 49 -14.82 24.76 17.03
N PHE A 50 -15.34 25.99 16.97
CA PHE A 50 -15.26 26.94 18.08
C PHE A 50 -15.90 26.42 19.38
N ASN A 51 -16.99 25.65 19.27
CA ASN A 51 -17.74 25.13 20.40
C ASN A 51 -17.24 23.74 20.84
N THR A 52 -16.78 22.93 19.89
CA THR A 52 -16.47 21.51 20.08
C THR A 52 -15.03 21.24 20.49
N CYS A 53 -14.06 22.06 20.06
CA CYS A 53 -12.64 21.94 20.39
C CYS A 53 -12.35 22.37 21.85
N GLN A 54 -12.92 21.68 22.84
CA GLN A 54 -12.63 21.87 24.26
C GLN A 54 -11.60 20.84 24.72
N SER A 55 -10.74 21.19 25.69
CA SER A 55 -9.74 20.26 26.23
C SER A 55 -10.38 18.98 26.80
N SER A 56 -11.54 19.12 27.46
CA SER A 56 -12.36 18.01 27.99
C SER A 56 -12.84 17.03 26.92
N HIS A 57 -13.01 17.48 25.66
CA HIS A 57 -13.41 16.62 24.55
C HIS A 57 -12.22 15.99 23.83
N VAL A 58 -11.09 16.70 23.76
CA VAL A 58 -9.90 16.26 23.01
C VAL A 58 -9.03 15.30 23.82
N GLN A 59 -8.87 15.53 25.12
CA GLN A 59 -8.00 14.71 25.98
C GLN A 59 -8.32 13.20 25.92
N PRO A 60 -9.61 12.76 25.95
CA PRO A 60 -9.88 11.32 25.94
C PRO A 60 -9.67 10.66 24.57
N LEU A 61 -9.57 11.44 23.49
CA LEU A 61 -9.28 10.90 22.15
C LEU A 61 -7.90 10.26 22.05
N VAL A 62 -6.95 10.67 22.91
CA VAL A 62 -5.61 10.06 22.98
C VAL A 62 -5.69 8.56 23.25
N ALA A 63 -6.68 8.10 24.02
CA ALA A 63 -6.86 6.67 24.31
C ALA A 63 -7.31 5.86 23.08
N LEU A 64 -7.89 6.50 22.07
CA LEU A 64 -8.27 5.88 20.79
C LEU A 64 -7.15 5.94 19.76
N TYR A 65 -6.23 6.90 19.89
CA TYR A 65 -5.20 7.17 18.90
C TYR A 65 -4.04 6.16 19.00
N ARG A 66 -3.80 5.39 17.93
CA ARG A 66 -2.72 4.39 17.87
C ARG A 66 -1.48 4.88 17.14
N GLY A 67 -1.51 6.11 16.62
CA GLY A 67 -0.40 6.68 15.84
C GLY A 67 -0.14 5.98 14.50
N SER A 68 -1.05 5.11 14.04
CA SER A 68 -0.94 4.40 12.76
C SER A 68 -1.29 5.31 11.57
N ALA A 69 -0.93 4.89 10.36
CA ALA A 69 -1.34 5.60 9.14
C ALA A 69 -2.76 5.20 8.66
N SER A 70 -3.57 4.58 9.52
CA SER A 70 -4.97 4.22 9.24
C SER A 70 -5.84 5.46 9.02
N VAL A 71 -6.95 5.32 8.28
CA VAL A 71 -7.89 6.43 8.07
C VAL A 71 -8.44 6.96 9.40
N ALA A 72 -8.66 6.06 10.36
CA ALA A 72 -9.12 6.38 11.70
C ALA A 72 -8.13 7.28 12.46
N ASP A 73 -6.86 6.88 12.54
CA ASP A 73 -5.84 7.67 13.25
C ASP A 73 -5.54 8.99 12.52
N ARG A 74 -5.56 9.01 11.18
CA ARG A 74 -5.42 10.27 10.41
C ARG A 74 -6.54 11.27 10.75
N LYS A 75 -7.77 10.80 10.95
CA LYS A 75 -8.91 11.64 11.39
C LYS A 75 -8.72 12.15 12.82
N LEU A 76 -8.23 11.31 13.74
CA LEU A 76 -7.91 11.74 15.10
C LEU A 76 -6.81 12.81 15.12
N LEU A 77 -5.74 12.61 14.34
CA LEU A 77 -4.67 13.60 14.18
C LEU A 77 -5.19 14.92 13.60
N ALA A 78 -6.12 14.86 12.64
CA ALA A 78 -6.77 16.05 12.11
C ALA A 78 -7.61 16.80 13.17
N ILE A 79 -8.28 16.08 14.09
CA ILE A 79 -9.00 16.70 15.22
C ILE A 79 -8.01 17.40 16.16
N PHE A 80 -6.84 16.78 16.45
CA PHE A 80 -5.80 17.41 17.27
C PHE A 80 -5.30 18.71 16.64
N ARG A 81 -5.00 18.70 15.33
CA ARG A 81 -4.61 19.92 14.59
C ARG A 81 -5.72 20.97 14.57
N LEU A 82 -6.98 20.56 14.41
CA LEU A 82 -8.13 21.46 14.46
C LEU A 82 -8.22 22.16 15.82
N PHE A 83 -7.98 21.43 16.91
CA PHE A 83 -7.92 22.00 18.26
C PHE A 83 -6.78 23.01 18.40
N GLU A 84 -5.56 22.69 17.95
CA GLU A 84 -4.42 23.61 18.01
C GLU A 84 -4.70 24.90 17.23
N ASN A 85 -5.27 24.79 16.04
CA ASN A 85 -5.63 25.92 15.20
C ASN A 85 -6.71 26.80 15.86
N GLN A 86 -7.73 26.19 16.46
CA GLN A 86 -8.87 26.90 17.02
C GLN A 86 -8.58 27.52 18.40
N ARG A 87 -7.78 26.85 19.22
CA ARG A 87 -7.47 27.26 20.61
C ARG A 87 -6.10 27.88 20.78
N ARG A 88 -5.26 27.89 19.74
CA ARG A 88 -3.87 28.39 19.79
C ARG A 88 -3.07 27.79 20.95
N THR A 89 -3.37 26.54 21.29
CA THR A 89 -2.75 25.78 22.38
C THR A 89 -2.25 24.47 21.80
N SER A 90 -1.01 24.10 22.07
CA SER A 90 -0.45 22.87 21.51
C SER A 90 -1.00 21.61 22.19
N VAL A 91 -1.14 20.53 21.42
CA VAL A 91 -1.40 19.18 21.93
C VAL A 91 -0.12 18.41 22.26
N ALA A 92 1.07 18.99 22.06
CA ALA A 92 2.34 18.31 22.28
C ALA A 92 2.46 17.73 23.70
N SER A 93 2.13 18.51 24.74
CA SER A 93 2.18 18.03 26.13
C SER A 93 1.16 16.93 26.44
N LEU A 94 0.06 16.89 25.70
CA LEU A 94 -0.94 15.83 25.80
C LEU A 94 -0.43 14.55 25.12
N LEU A 95 0.19 14.68 23.95
CA LEU A 95 0.79 13.58 23.19
C LEU A 95 2.14 13.12 23.73
N ALA A 96 2.83 13.91 24.56
CA ALA A 96 4.00 13.48 25.30
C ALA A 96 3.69 12.32 26.25
N ARG A 97 2.42 12.16 26.63
CA ARG A 97 1.92 11.08 27.50
C ARG A 97 1.18 9.98 26.74
N TRP A 98 1.33 9.98 25.42
CA TRP A 98 0.73 8.99 24.53
C TRP A 98 1.46 7.65 24.62
N ASN A 99 0.69 6.56 24.55
CA ASN A 99 1.22 5.20 24.44
C ASN A 99 0.48 4.50 23.27
N PRO A 100 1.19 3.75 22.41
CA PRO A 100 0.56 3.00 21.33
C PRO A 100 -0.41 1.91 21.83
N SER A 101 -0.20 1.36 23.03
CA SER A 101 -1.07 0.34 23.64
C SER A 101 -2.14 0.98 24.54
N PRO A 102 -3.44 0.67 24.33
CA PRO A 102 -4.53 1.18 25.18
C PRO A 102 -4.51 0.67 26.62
N GLU A 103 -3.86 -0.47 26.86
CA GLU A 103 -3.73 -1.09 28.19
C GLU A 103 -2.41 -0.68 28.88
N GLY A 104 -1.55 0.06 28.18
CA GLY A 104 -0.28 0.54 28.70
C GLY A 104 -0.45 1.67 29.72
N PHE A 105 0.53 1.81 30.59
CA PHE A 105 0.63 3.02 31.41
C PHE A 105 0.90 4.23 30.52
N HIS A 106 0.30 5.37 30.87
CA HIS A 106 0.60 6.62 30.19
C HIS A 106 2.08 6.96 30.40
N SER A 107 2.79 7.17 29.29
CA SER A 107 4.17 7.63 29.32
C SER A 107 4.26 8.97 30.07
N THR A 108 5.37 9.19 30.75
CA THR A 108 5.59 10.38 31.59
C THR A 108 6.10 11.56 30.80
N ASN A 109 6.79 11.31 29.68
CA ASN A 109 7.39 12.29 28.80
C ASN A 109 7.48 11.76 27.35
N ALA A 110 7.83 12.63 26.40
CA ALA A 110 7.83 12.30 24.98
C ALA A 110 8.86 11.25 24.62
N PHE A 111 10.00 11.21 25.33
CA PHE A 111 11.04 10.23 25.09
C PHE A 111 10.58 8.83 25.50
N GLU A 112 9.91 8.69 26.64
CA GLU A 112 9.29 7.43 27.03
C GLU A 112 8.21 6.98 26.04
N ALA A 113 7.34 7.91 25.61
CA ALA A 113 6.33 7.62 24.57
C ALA A 113 6.97 7.10 23.27
N LEU A 114 8.11 7.66 22.87
CA LEU A 114 8.87 7.22 21.71
C LEU A 114 9.52 5.85 21.91
N LYS A 115 9.97 5.52 23.13
CA LYS A 115 10.51 4.18 23.45
C LYS A 115 9.43 3.09 23.46
N ASP A 116 8.20 3.46 23.82
CA ASP A 116 7.06 2.53 23.83
C ASP A 116 6.58 2.16 22.41
N VAL A 117 7.04 2.88 21.38
CA VAL A 117 6.77 2.58 19.97
C VAL A 117 7.46 1.28 19.55
N ASP A 118 6.76 0.43 18.79
CA ASP A 118 7.36 -0.77 18.23
C ASP A 118 8.41 -0.41 17.17
N SER A 119 9.68 -0.55 17.54
CA SER A 119 10.84 -0.29 16.67
C SER A 119 10.82 -1.04 15.34
N LEU A 120 10.19 -2.22 15.27
CA LEU A 120 10.05 -3.00 14.03
C LEU A 120 8.96 -2.40 13.12
N VAL A 121 7.90 -1.83 13.69
CA VAL A 121 6.88 -1.10 12.92
C VAL A 121 7.43 0.24 12.45
N VAL A 122 8.28 0.93 13.21
CA VAL A 122 9.02 2.12 12.73
C VAL A 122 9.95 1.75 11.58
N LEU A 123 10.68 0.64 11.69
CA LEU A 123 11.50 0.12 10.59
C LEU A 123 10.62 -0.21 9.37
N ARG A 124 9.48 -0.89 9.55
CA ARG A 124 8.52 -1.17 8.47
C ARG A 124 8.03 0.12 7.80
N THR A 125 7.72 1.14 8.59
CA THR A 125 7.33 2.48 8.11
C THR A 125 8.44 3.13 7.30
N THR A 126 9.70 2.92 7.69
CA THR A 126 10.89 3.39 6.96
C THR A 126 11.05 2.66 5.63
N LEU A 127 10.93 1.33 5.60
CA LEU A 127 11.06 0.53 4.38
C LEU A 127 9.90 0.83 3.40
N HIS A 128 8.66 0.78 3.88
CA HIS A 128 7.44 1.03 3.13
C HIS A 128 6.90 2.44 3.34
N PHE A 129 7.76 3.44 3.12
CA PHE A 129 7.43 4.84 3.37
C PHE A 129 6.27 5.32 2.49
N PRO A 130 5.17 5.85 3.07
CA PRO A 130 3.98 6.24 2.31
C PRO A 130 4.24 7.53 1.53
N GLN A 131 4.61 7.41 0.25
CA GLN A 131 4.90 8.57 -0.62
C GLN A 131 3.69 9.50 -0.85
N TRP A 132 2.48 9.03 -0.55
CA TRP A 132 1.25 9.82 -0.60
C TRP A 132 1.07 10.72 0.64
N ARG A 133 1.82 10.49 1.73
CA ARG A 133 1.69 11.25 2.98
C ARG A 133 2.36 12.62 2.84
N VAL A 134 1.55 13.67 2.86
CA VAL A 134 1.94 15.09 2.96
C VAL A 134 2.13 15.48 4.42
N PHE A 135 2.94 16.48 4.80
CA PHE A 135 3.07 16.89 6.21
C PHE A 135 1.87 17.70 6.73
N GLU A 136 1.41 18.69 5.94
CA GLU A 136 0.33 19.61 6.29
C GLU A 136 -1.07 18.96 6.23
N ASN A 137 -2.16 19.74 6.28
CA ASN A 137 -3.53 19.24 6.26
C ASN A 137 -4.15 19.46 4.85
N ASP A 138 -4.49 18.38 4.16
CA ASP A 138 -5.04 18.32 2.80
C ASP A 138 -6.40 17.64 2.87
N GLU A 139 -7.48 18.41 2.80
CA GLU A 139 -8.88 17.99 2.93
C GLU A 139 -9.30 16.72 2.13
N SER A 140 -8.45 16.19 1.26
CA SER A 140 -8.61 14.95 0.47
C SER A 140 -8.07 13.65 1.11
N TRP A 141 -7.63 13.62 2.38
CA TRP A 141 -7.07 12.42 3.05
C TRP A 141 -7.94 11.14 3.02
N ASP A 142 -9.25 11.27 2.83
CA ASP A 142 -10.18 10.13 2.77
C ASP A 142 -9.94 9.24 1.53
N GLU A 143 -9.29 9.75 0.48
CA GLU A 143 -8.98 9.01 -0.75
C GLU A 143 -7.68 8.19 -0.65
N TRP A 144 -6.90 8.41 0.41
CA TRP A 144 -5.61 7.77 0.53
C TRP A 144 -5.70 6.34 1.06
N PRO A 145 -4.74 5.47 0.71
CA PRO A 145 -4.77 4.06 1.09
C PRO A 145 -4.89 3.85 2.61
N GLU A 146 -5.57 2.77 2.98
CA GLU A 146 -5.60 2.25 4.34
C GLU A 146 -4.22 1.65 4.68
N ALA A 147 -3.60 2.10 5.77
CA ALA A 147 -2.25 1.69 6.14
C ALA A 147 -2.09 1.52 7.66
N SER A 148 -2.92 0.65 8.26
CA SER A 148 -2.92 0.39 9.71
C SER A 148 -1.68 -0.35 10.24
N GLU A 149 -0.87 -0.94 9.36
CA GLU A 149 0.30 -1.75 9.73
C GLU A 149 1.62 -0.98 9.83
N ILE A 150 1.58 0.31 9.51
CA ILE A 150 2.68 1.25 9.65
C ILE A 150 2.24 2.39 10.56
N TYR A 151 3.21 3.06 11.18
CA TYR A 151 2.95 4.31 11.88
C TYR A 151 2.75 5.44 10.88
N ASP A 152 2.03 6.49 11.27
CA ASP A 152 1.98 7.73 10.51
C ASP A 152 3.34 8.43 10.63
N PRO A 153 4.13 8.54 9.54
CA PRO A 153 5.46 9.13 9.62
C PRO A 153 5.43 10.61 10.02
N ALA A 154 4.37 11.36 9.67
CA ALA A 154 4.26 12.75 10.08
C ALA A 154 4.10 12.86 11.60
N PHE A 155 3.29 11.98 12.21
CA PHE A 155 3.12 11.94 13.66
C PHE A 155 4.41 11.52 14.37
N LEU A 156 5.07 10.45 13.94
CA LEU A 156 6.33 10.02 14.57
C LEU A 156 7.43 11.08 14.47
N LEU A 157 7.52 11.79 13.34
CA LEU A 157 8.45 12.91 13.22
C LEU A 157 8.05 14.06 14.14
N LEU A 158 6.76 14.39 14.30
CA LEU A 158 6.33 15.39 15.29
C LEU A 158 6.68 14.99 16.73
N LEU A 159 6.47 13.72 17.10
CA LEU A 159 6.87 13.19 18.41
C LEU A 159 8.39 13.28 18.59
N PHE A 160 9.17 12.91 17.57
CA PHE A 160 10.62 13.02 17.59
C PHE A 160 11.09 14.47 17.73
N ALA A 161 10.44 15.44 17.08
CA ALA A 161 10.76 16.86 17.27
C ALA A 161 10.54 17.29 18.72
N HIS A 162 9.47 16.83 19.35
CA HIS A 162 9.21 17.13 20.75
C HIS A 162 10.29 16.54 21.67
N VAL A 163 10.74 15.31 21.42
CA VAL A 163 11.88 14.70 22.13
C VAL A 163 13.16 15.52 21.96
N LEU A 164 13.47 15.97 20.75
CA LEU A 164 14.67 16.76 20.49
C LEU A 164 14.71 18.09 21.24
N VAL A 165 13.55 18.69 21.52
CA VAL A 165 13.43 20.00 22.17
C VAL A 165 13.34 19.89 23.69
N GLU A 166 12.49 19.01 24.21
CA GLU A 166 12.15 18.97 25.64
C GLU A 166 12.81 17.81 26.40
N ASP A 167 12.91 16.63 25.76
CA ASP A 167 13.21 15.36 26.44
C ASP A 167 14.43 14.63 25.86
N ILE A 168 15.43 15.38 25.38
CA ILE A 168 16.61 14.78 24.75
C ILE A 168 17.39 13.89 25.75
N PRO A 169 17.86 12.69 25.34
CA PRO A 169 18.63 11.84 26.23
C PRO A 169 19.89 12.51 26.77
N LYS A 170 20.15 12.33 28.07
CA LYS A 170 21.34 12.87 28.75
C LYS A 170 22.42 11.82 29.04
N THR A 171 22.09 10.54 28.88
CA THR A 171 22.97 9.41 29.22
C THR A 171 23.28 8.58 27.98
N ALA A 172 24.46 7.94 27.95
CA ALA A 172 24.85 7.08 26.84
C ALA A 172 23.81 5.97 26.52
N PRO A 173 23.25 5.25 27.52
CA PRO A 173 22.21 4.25 27.24
C PRO A 173 20.92 4.87 26.65
N GLY A 174 20.53 6.06 27.12
CA GLY A 174 19.36 6.76 26.59
C GLY A 174 19.51 7.13 25.10
N TRP A 175 20.71 7.51 24.68
CA TRP A 175 20.99 7.72 23.26
C TRP A 175 20.89 6.42 22.46
N VAL A 176 21.47 5.32 22.95
CA VAL A 176 21.35 4.01 22.30
C VAL A 176 19.89 3.59 22.17
N GLU A 177 19.08 3.78 23.21
CA GLU A 177 17.62 3.55 23.19
C GLU A 177 16.94 4.39 22.11
N LEU A 178 17.23 5.69 22.02
CA LEU A 178 16.68 6.59 21.01
C LEU A 178 16.94 6.07 19.59
N PHE A 179 18.19 5.73 19.27
CA PHE A 179 18.53 5.23 17.93
C PHE A 179 17.90 3.86 17.63
N ARG A 180 17.75 3.00 18.64
CA ARG A 180 17.11 1.69 18.50
C ARG A 180 15.62 1.76 18.18
N THR A 181 14.95 2.87 18.45
CA THR A 181 13.57 3.10 17.99
C THR A 181 13.45 3.17 16.46
N ASN A 182 14.56 3.33 15.72
CA ASN A 182 14.63 3.59 14.28
C ASN A 182 14.02 4.93 13.81
N VAL A 183 13.63 5.83 14.73
CA VAL A 183 13.02 7.12 14.34
C VAL A 183 13.97 8.01 13.55
N VAL A 184 15.29 7.96 13.83
CA VAL A 184 16.29 8.71 13.07
C VAL A 184 16.42 8.15 11.65
N GLY A 185 16.32 6.83 11.48
CA GLY A 185 16.24 6.20 10.15
C GLY A 185 14.99 6.63 9.38
N LEU A 186 13.86 6.80 10.09
CA LEU A 186 12.64 7.35 9.51
C LEU A 186 12.81 8.81 9.07
N ALA A 187 13.51 9.64 9.85
CA ALA A 187 13.86 11.00 9.47
C ALA A 187 14.75 11.05 8.22
N PHE A 188 15.75 10.15 8.11
CA PHE A 188 16.54 10.03 6.88
C PHE A 188 15.67 9.66 5.69
N ARG A 189 14.76 8.69 5.87
CA ARG A 189 13.84 8.25 4.82
C ARG A 189 12.90 9.35 4.36
N ALA A 190 12.46 10.23 5.26
CA ALA A 190 11.60 11.36 4.94
C ALA A 190 12.24 12.36 3.97
N LEU A 191 13.57 12.41 3.86
CA LEU A 191 14.28 13.21 2.85
C LEU A 191 14.04 12.72 1.39
N SER A 192 13.49 11.51 1.23
CA SER A 192 13.03 10.99 -0.06
C SER A 192 11.52 11.17 -0.29
N ALA A 193 10.80 11.84 0.61
CA ALA A 193 9.37 12.11 0.46
C ALA A 193 9.10 13.01 -0.75
N LYS A 194 7.94 12.84 -1.39
CA LYS A 194 7.46 13.75 -2.44
C LYS A 194 7.14 15.14 -1.88
N ASP A 195 6.58 15.19 -0.68
CA ASP A 195 6.23 16.42 0.02
C ASP A 195 7.48 17.22 0.43
N GLY A 196 7.53 18.50 0.06
CA GLY A 196 8.65 19.40 0.36
C GLY A 196 8.75 19.76 1.82
N THR A 197 7.61 20.06 2.44
CA THR A 197 7.52 20.46 3.85
C THR A 197 7.97 19.33 4.78
N LEU A 198 7.60 18.09 4.47
CA LEU A 198 8.09 16.90 5.19
C LEU A 198 9.62 16.76 5.11
N ARG A 199 10.22 17.04 3.94
CA ARG A 199 11.69 17.01 3.76
C ARG A 199 12.37 18.11 4.56
N GLU A 200 11.85 19.33 4.53
CA GLU A 200 12.35 20.46 5.32
C GLU A 200 12.31 20.15 6.81
N PHE A 201 11.18 19.64 7.29
CA PHE A 201 10.99 19.28 8.68
C PHE A 201 12.00 18.21 9.11
N ALA A 202 12.15 17.14 8.33
CA ALA A 202 13.12 16.09 8.60
C ALA A 202 14.58 16.61 8.59
N ALA A 203 14.94 17.46 7.62
CA ALA A 203 16.28 18.06 7.55
C ALA A 203 16.57 18.95 8.77
N ALA A 204 15.59 19.74 9.21
CA ALA A 204 15.71 20.57 10.42
C ALA A 204 15.92 19.69 11.67
N GLN A 205 15.17 18.59 11.81
CA GLN A 205 15.35 17.66 12.92
C GLN A 205 16.72 17.00 12.91
N ILE A 206 17.24 16.63 11.75
CA ILE A 206 18.58 16.05 11.61
C ILE A 206 19.65 17.08 12.00
N ALA A 207 19.47 18.35 11.64
CA ALA A 207 20.37 19.43 12.05
C ALA A 207 20.33 19.70 13.57
N VAL A 208 19.15 19.63 14.20
CA VAL A 208 19.02 19.73 15.66
C VAL A 208 19.68 18.53 16.33
N LEU A 209 19.41 17.31 15.85
CA LEU A 209 20.03 16.08 16.33
C LEU A 209 21.57 16.17 16.29
N TRP A 210 22.14 16.67 15.19
CA TRP A 210 23.58 16.90 15.05
C TRP A 210 24.13 17.73 16.22
N ARG A 211 23.50 18.87 16.52
CA ARG A 211 23.92 19.75 17.62
C ARG A 211 23.81 19.08 18.99
N CYS A 212 22.74 18.32 19.21
CA CYS A 212 22.57 17.56 20.44
C CYS A 212 23.68 16.50 20.62
N LEU A 213 24.12 15.87 19.53
CA LEU A 213 25.16 14.84 19.54
C LEU A 213 26.59 15.37 19.77
N GLU A 214 26.86 16.65 19.51
CA GLU A 214 28.19 17.25 19.73
C GLU A 214 28.66 17.04 21.18
N HIS A 215 27.73 17.20 22.11
CA HIS A 215 27.95 17.09 23.56
C HIS A 215 27.55 15.73 24.12
N ALA A 216 27.07 14.80 23.29
CA ALA A 216 26.67 13.47 23.73
C ALA A 216 27.89 12.60 24.06
N GLU A 217 27.81 11.90 25.19
CA GLU A 217 28.77 10.87 25.59
C GLU A 217 28.29 9.52 25.03
N MET A 218 28.85 9.09 23.90
CA MET A 218 28.53 7.80 23.27
C MET A 218 29.76 7.23 22.57
N LEU A 219 29.89 5.90 22.56
CA LEU A 219 30.95 5.20 21.84
C LEU A 219 30.70 5.20 20.32
N GLU A 220 29.42 5.13 19.92
CA GLU A 220 28.98 5.06 18.53
C GLU A 220 29.04 6.42 17.82
N LYS A 221 29.23 7.51 18.58
CA LYS A 221 29.20 8.90 18.09
C LYS A 221 30.03 9.14 16.82
N PRO A 222 31.28 8.65 16.68
CA PRO A 222 32.05 8.85 15.45
C PRO A 222 31.40 8.21 14.21
N HIS A 223 30.79 7.03 14.37
CA HIS A 223 30.08 6.35 13.27
C HIS A 223 28.81 7.11 12.87
N VAL A 224 28.06 7.64 13.86
CA VAL A 224 26.87 8.46 13.62
C VAL A 224 27.26 9.76 12.90
N PHE A 225 28.29 10.46 13.36
CA PHE A 225 28.78 11.68 12.70
C PHE A 225 29.25 11.43 11.28
N HIS A 226 29.89 10.29 11.00
CA HIS A 226 30.28 9.92 9.64
C HIS A 226 29.05 9.80 8.72
N ILE A 227 28.03 9.05 9.15
CA ILE A 227 26.78 8.87 8.40
C ILE A 227 26.08 10.21 8.17
N LEU A 228 25.97 11.04 9.21
CA LEU A 228 25.37 12.36 9.12
C LEU A 228 26.15 13.30 8.18
N SER A 229 27.49 13.21 8.17
CA SER A 229 28.34 14.02 7.30
C SER A 229 28.08 13.67 5.83
N LEU A 230 28.05 12.37 5.52
CA LEU A 230 27.72 11.89 4.18
C LEU A 230 26.31 12.30 3.75
N LEU A 231 25.34 12.31 4.67
CA LEU A 231 23.99 12.77 4.39
C LEU A 231 23.95 14.27 4.10
N ARG A 232 24.62 15.09 4.92
CA ARG A 232 24.73 16.53 4.72
C ARG A 232 25.35 16.84 3.35
N ASP A 233 26.41 16.13 2.99
CA ASP A 233 27.11 16.34 1.73
C ASP A 233 26.23 15.90 0.54
N ALA A 234 25.41 14.84 0.69
CA ALA A 234 24.43 14.43 -0.32
C ALA A 234 23.28 15.43 -0.51
N LEU A 235 22.85 16.12 0.56
CA LEU A 235 21.75 17.09 0.52
C LEU A 235 22.09 18.41 -0.18
N HIS A 236 23.38 18.76 -0.28
CA HIS A 236 23.85 20.06 -0.78
C HIS A 236 23.05 21.24 -0.19
N PRO A 237 22.96 21.38 1.14
CA PRO A 237 22.05 22.33 1.78
C PRO A 237 22.36 23.78 1.36
N ALA A 238 21.39 24.43 0.72
CA ALA A 238 21.43 25.84 0.37
C ALA A 238 20.50 26.64 1.30
N HIS A 239 20.97 27.79 1.78
CA HIS A 239 20.18 28.63 2.68
C HIS A 239 18.88 29.10 2.01
N GLY A 240 17.75 28.94 2.69
CA GLY A 240 16.44 29.40 2.23
C GLY A 240 15.74 28.52 1.18
N HIS A 241 16.30 27.35 0.86
CA HIS A 241 15.71 26.42 -0.10
C HIS A 241 15.26 25.10 0.56
N THR A 242 14.10 24.60 0.14
CA THR A 242 13.63 23.25 0.44
C THR A 242 14.71 22.24 0.04
N PRO A 243 15.11 21.29 0.91
CA PRO A 243 16.05 20.25 0.55
C PRO A 243 15.59 19.51 -0.70
N GLU A 244 16.53 19.31 -1.64
CA GLU A 244 16.26 18.50 -2.82
C GLU A 244 15.88 17.08 -2.41
N ARG A 245 14.99 16.47 -3.20
CA ARG A 245 14.52 15.12 -2.93
C ARG A 245 15.63 14.12 -3.23
N LEU A 246 16.12 13.45 -2.19
CA LEU A 246 17.11 12.40 -2.34
C LEU A 246 16.50 11.11 -2.92
N PRO A 247 17.25 10.36 -3.74
CA PRO A 247 16.87 8.99 -4.10
C PRO A 247 16.65 8.11 -2.87
N SER A 248 15.61 7.30 -2.94
CA SER A 248 15.23 6.34 -1.91
C SER A 248 16.36 5.38 -1.56
N TYR A 249 17.14 4.94 -2.56
CA TYR A 249 18.27 4.06 -2.35
C TYR A 249 19.34 4.68 -1.44
N THR A 250 19.57 5.99 -1.55
CA THR A 250 20.52 6.72 -0.72
C THR A 250 20.04 6.80 0.73
N THR A 251 18.79 7.22 0.94
CA THR A 251 18.25 7.37 2.31
C THR A 251 18.08 6.02 3.01
N LEU A 252 17.71 4.96 2.28
CA LEU A 252 17.63 3.60 2.82
C LEU A 252 19.00 3.04 3.19
N LEU A 253 20.03 3.23 2.36
CA LEU A 253 21.39 2.83 2.70
C LEU A 253 21.82 3.44 4.04
N LEU A 254 21.59 4.74 4.21
CA LEU A 254 21.99 5.45 5.42
C LEU A 254 21.16 5.04 6.64
N ALA A 255 19.87 4.79 6.48
CA ALA A 255 19.03 4.24 7.53
C ALA A 255 19.49 2.84 7.95
N HIS A 256 19.84 1.97 7.00
CA HIS A 256 20.37 0.64 7.28
C HIS A 256 21.75 0.68 7.94
N ALA A 257 22.65 1.55 7.48
CA ALA A 257 23.97 1.73 8.09
C ALA A 257 23.85 2.23 9.53
N LEU A 258 22.97 3.22 9.77
CA LEU A 258 22.71 3.73 11.11
C LEU A 258 22.15 2.64 12.02
N ARG A 259 21.19 1.86 11.54
CA ARG A 259 20.69 0.69 12.28
C ARG A 259 21.81 -0.32 12.56
N GLY A 260 22.71 -0.55 11.60
CA GLY A 260 23.85 -1.46 11.77
C GLY A 260 24.76 -1.05 12.94
N VAL A 261 25.00 0.25 13.12
CA VAL A 261 25.81 0.78 14.25
C VAL A 261 25.22 0.37 15.61
N PHE A 262 23.91 0.41 15.77
CA PHE A 262 23.22 0.09 17.04
C PHE A 262 22.78 -1.39 17.17
N TYR A 263 22.99 -2.18 16.10
CA TYR A 263 22.77 -3.62 16.03
C TYR A 263 23.95 -4.32 15.30
N PRO A 264 25.17 -4.30 15.87
CA PRO A 264 26.39 -4.74 15.19
C PRO A 264 26.43 -6.26 14.88
N SER A 265 25.56 -7.05 15.52
CA SER A 265 25.37 -8.48 15.21
C SER A 265 24.66 -8.72 13.88
N ASN A 266 24.08 -7.69 13.27
CA ASN A 266 23.46 -7.78 11.95
C ASN A 266 24.54 -7.94 10.87
N PHE A 267 24.41 -8.97 10.03
CA PHE A 267 25.39 -9.29 8.99
C PHE A 267 25.64 -8.14 8.00
N VAL A 268 24.67 -7.24 7.85
CA VAL A 268 24.74 -6.07 6.95
C VAL A 268 25.67 -4.98 7.47
N TYR A 269 25.92 -4.92 8.78
CA TYR A 269 26.75 -3.89 9.39
C TYR A 269 28.17 -3.81 8.79
N PRO A 270 28.98 -4.88 8.75
CA PRO A 270 30.31 -4.82 8.16
C PRO A 270 30.29 -4.44 6.67
N VAL A 271 29.26 -4.87 5.91
CA VAL A 271 29.11 -4.56 4.48
C VAL A 271 28.84 -3.07 4.27
N THR A 272 27.87 -2.52 4.99
CA THR A 272 27.52 -1.08 4.93
C THR A 272 28.64 -0.20 5.46
N ALA A 273 29.25 -0.54 6.59
CA ALA A 273 30.38 0.20 7.14
C ALA A 273 31.55 0.25 6.15
N ARG A 274 31.92 -0.88 5.55
CA ARG A 274 32.96 -0.94 4.51
C ARG A 274 32.60 -0.07 3.31
N PHE A 275 31.36 -0.13 2.83
CA PHE A 275 30.92 0.69 1.69
C PHE A 275 31.00 2.20 1.99
N LEU A 276 30.54 2.63 3.17
CA LEU A 276 30.56 4.05 3.55
C LEU A 276 31.96 4.60 3.82
N LEU A 277 32.94 3.74 4.10
CA LEU A 277 34.34 4.13 4.34
C LEU A 277 35.20 4.09 3.06
N GLN A 278 34.69 3.53 1.95
CA GLN A 278 35.45 3.40 0.71
C GLN A 278 35.65 4.72 -0.03
N ARG A 279 34.74 5.68 0.13
CA ARG A 279 34.75 6.95 -0.61
C ARG A 279 34.40 8.11 0.32
N PRO A 280 34.97 9.30 0.08
CA PRO A 280 34.68 10.48 0.91
C PRO A 280 33.26 11.03 0.70
N ALA A 281 32.64 10.75 -0.45
CA ALA A 281 31.29 11.20 -0.77
C ALA A 281 30.43 10.04 -1.31
N LEU A 282 29.13 10.11 -1.08
CA LEU A 282 28.16 9.13 -1.59
C LEU A 282 27.78 9.44 -3.04
N ASP A 283 27.81 8.42 -3.89
CA ASP A 283 27.20 8.50 -5.21
C ASP A 283 25.68 8.30 -5.06
N ILE A 284 24.93 9.40 -5.14
CA ILE A 284 23.47 9.39 -5.10
C ILE A 284 22.86 8.91 -6.43
N GLY A 285 23.63 8.92 -7.51
CA GLY A 285 23.15 8.59 -8.85
C GLY A 285 23.17 7.10 -9.17
N ASP A 286 23.44 6.23 -8.19
CA ASP A 286 23.66 4.81 -8.41
C ASP A 286 23.11 3.94 -7.28
N VAL A 287 22.82 2.67 -7.58
CA VAL A 287 22.36 1.72 -6.56
C VAL A 287 23.54 1.32 -5.67
N PRO A 288 23.48 1.58 -4.35
CA PRO A 288 24.56 1.23 -3.44
C PRO A 288 24.81 -0.28 -3.39
N MET A 289 26.09 -0.66 -3.35
CA MET A 289 26.55 -2.05 -3.13
C MET A 289 26.06 -3.10 -4.14
N LEU A 290 25.40 -2.71 -5.24
CA LEU A 290 24.70 -3.60 -6.16
C LEU A 290 25.56 -4.81 -6.60
N TYR A 291 26.68 -4.57 -7.26
CA TYR A 291 27.53 -5.67 -7.75
C TYR A 291 28.24 -6.43 -6.64
N GLY A 292 28.65 -5.73 -5.58
CA GLY A 292 29.33 -6.36 -4.45
C GLY A 292 28.48 -7.40 -3.75
N MET A 293 27.15 -7.17 -3.70
CA MET A 293 26.21 -8.08 -3.07
C MET A 293 25.49 -9.01 -4.04
N LEU A 294 25.30 -8.65 -5.31
CA LEU A 294 24.62 -9.51 -6.29
C LEU A 294 25.51 -10.63 -6.82
N TYR A 295 26.83 -10.45 -6.79
CA TYR A 295 27.81 -11.42 -7.27
C TYR A 295 28.67 -12.02 -6.14
N SER A 296 28.21 -11.93 -4.89
CA SER A 296 28.96 -12.56 -3.79
C SER A 296 28.87 -14.08 -3.88
N SER A 297 29.97 -14.75 -3.50
CA SER A 297 30.09 -16.20 -3.65
C SER A 297 29.15 -16.94 -2.68
N ALA A 298 28.67 -18.12 -3.07
CA ALA A 298 27.79 -18.92 -2.21
C ALA A 298 28.49 -19.42 -0.93
N GLU A 299 29.83 -19.55 -0.96
CA GLU A 299 30.66 -19.98 0.17
C GLU A 299 30.79 -18.87 1.23
N ASP A 300 30.75 -17.59 0.81
CA ASP A 300 31.03 -16.42 1.66
C ASP A 300 29.79 -15.65 2.11
N HIS A 301 28.64 -16.32 2.28
CA HIS A 301 27.33 -15.74 2.64
C HIS A 301 26.45 -15.22 1.47
N GLY A 302 26.74 -15.58 0.22
CA GLY A 302 26.05 -15.07 -0.98
C GLY A 302 24.52 -15.04 -0.92
N LYS A 303 23.88 -16.08 -0.35
CA LYS A 303 22.40 -16.09 -0.22
C LYS A 303 21.83 -14.95 0.62
N LYS A 304 22.50 -14.59 1.72
CA LYS A 304 22.04 -13.48 2.59
C LYS A 304 22.25 -12.14 1.90
N ASP A 305 23.35 -11.99 1.19
CA ASP A 305 23.66 -10.79 0.42
C ASP A 305 22.68 -10.60 -0.75
N HIS A 306 22.42 -11.66 -1.52
CA HIS A 306 21.46 -11.68 -2.62
C HIS A 306 20.06 -11.29 -2.11
N ALA A 307 19.59 -11.93 -1.03
CA ALA A 307 18.31 -11.64 -0.44
C ALA A 307 18.21 -10.18 0.06
N TRP A 308 19.29 -9.66 0.65
CA TRP A 308 19.32 -8.28 1.14
C TRP A 308 19.32 -7.27 0.02
N ILE A 309 20.18 -7.41 -0.99
CA ILE A 309 20.26 -6.44 -2.09
C ILE A 309 18.96 -6.43 -2.89
N ILE A 310 18.34 -7.59 -3.13
CA ILE A 310 17.05 -7.67 -3.81
C ILE A 310 15.96 -6.97 -2.98
N ARG A 311 15.94 -7.16 -1.65
CA ARG A 311 14.98 -6.46 -0.78
C ARG A 311 15.23 -4.95 -0.74
N MET A 312 16.50 -4.51 -0.70
CA MET A 312 16.86 -3.10 -0.82
C MET A 312 16.42 -2.49 -2.16
N LEU A 313 16.55 -3.25 -3.26
CA LEU A 313 16.08 -2.86 -4.59
C LEU A 313 14.56 -2.66 -4.61
N ALA A 314 13.81 -3.55 -3.95
CA ALA A 314 12.37 -3.44 -3.83
C ALA A 314 11.99 -2.23 -2.97
N ASP A 315 12.50 -2.12 -1.75
CA ASP A 315 12.16 -1.04 -0.81
C ASP A 315 12.51 0.35 -1.35
N GLY A 316 13.58 0.46 -2.14
CA GLY A 316 14.02 1.72 -2.74
C GLY A 316 13.29 2.13 -4.03
N MET A 317 12.60 1.23 -4.74
CA MET A 317 11.86 1.58 -5.96
C MET A 317 10.50 2.21 -5.60
N GLN A 318 10.45 3.54 -5.45
CA GLN A 318 9.23 4.25 -5.02
C GLN A 318 8.73 5.30 -6.02
N SER A 319 9.56 5.71 -6.97
CA SER A 319 9.24 6.81 -7.88
C SER A 319 10.12 6.85 -9.14
N SER A 320 9.79 7.73 -10.09
CA SER A 320 10.59 7.97 -11.30
C SER A 320 12.02 8.44 -11.02
N LEU A 321 12.26 9.10 -9.88
CA LEU A 321 13.61 9.49 -9.47
C LEU A 321 14.45 8.25 -9.10
N ASP A 322 13.83 7.28 -8.43
CA ASP A 322 14.47 6.01 -8.07
C ASP A 322 14.69 5.13 -9.30
N TRP A 323 13.75 5.16 -10.25
CA TRP A 323 13.92 4.51 -11.57
C TRP A 323 15.15 5.03 -12.33
N ARG A 324 15.43 6.33 -12.29
CA ARG A 324 16.63 6.90 -12.93
C ARG A 324 17.93 6.34 -12.36
N VAL A 325 17.97 6.11 -11.05
CA VAL A 325 19.10 5.46 -10.37
C VAL A 325 19.18 3.98 -10.74
N PHE A 326 18.06 3.26 -10.64
CA PHE A 326 17.97 1.83 -10.91
C PHE A 326 18.35 1.44 -12.35
N LYS A 327 17.93 2.22 -13.35
CA LYS A 327 18.19 1.89 -14.76
C LYS A 327 19.65 2.10 -15.18
N ARG A 328 20.43 2.87 -14.41
CA ARG A 328 21.81 3.28 -14.78
C ARG A 328 22.75 2.10 -15.00
N ARG A 329 22.57 1.01 -14.22
CA ARG A 329 23.38 -0.22 -14.30
C ARG A 329 22.64 -1.40 -14.91
N HIS A 330 21.57 -1.16 -15.69
CA HIS A 330 20.76 -2.24 -16.26
C HIS A 330 20.24 -3.22 -15.19
N THR A 331 19.90 -2.70 -13.99
CA THR A 331 19.59 -3.54 -12.83
C THR A 331 18.43 -4.52 -13.08
N TRP A 332 17.43 -4.14 -13.88
CA TRP A 332 16.38 -5.06 -14.28
C TRP A 332 16.93 -6.26 -15.07
N ASP A 333 17.80 -6.02 -16.05
CA ASP A 333 18.34 -7.07 -16.91
C ASP A 333 19.18 -8.07 -16.09
N LEU A 334 19.91 -7.57 -15.09
CA LEU A 334 20.62 -8.41 -14.11
C LEU A 334 19.66 -9.28 -13.30
N LEU A 335 18.61 -8.68 -12.72
CA LEU A 335 17.62 -9.42 -11.93
C LEU A 335 16.85 -10.44 -12.77
N ALA A 336 16.52 -10.10 -14.02
CA ALA A 336 15.85 -11.00 -14.95
C ALA A 336 16.73 -12.22 -15.29
N SER A 337 18.04 -12.01 -15.43
CA SER A 337 19.01 -13.09 -15.61
C SER A 337 19.10 -13.99 -14.37
N VAL A 338 19.23 -13.40 -13.18
CA VAL A 338 19.29 -14.15 -11.91
C VAL A 338 18.00 -14.93 -11.66
N PHE A 339 16.84 -14.35 -11.98
CA PHE A 339 15.54 -15.01 -11.85
C PHE A 339 15.43 -16.27 -12.73
N GLN A 340 16.05 -16.25 -13.92
CA GLN A 340 16.10 -17.37 -14.85
C GLN A 340 17.11 -18.43 -14.44
N SER A 341 18.29 -18.04 -13.94
CA SER A 341 19.33 -18.99 -13.54
C SER A 341 18.98 -19.75 -12.26
N GLU A 342 18.31 -19.08 -11.31
CA GLU A 342 18.01 -19.62 -9.97
C GLU A 342 16.57 -20.15 -9.87
N GLU A 343 16.17 -21.05 -10.78
CA GLU A 343 14.79 -21.58 -10.86
C GLU A 343 14.33 -22.22 -9.52
N LYS A 344 15.23 -22.83 -8.77
CA LYS A 344 14.90 -23.54 -7.52
C LYS A 344 14.87 -22.64 -6.28
N GLU A 345 15.40 -21.41 -6.35
CA GLU A 345 15.52 -20.52 -5.18
C GLU A 345 14.29 -19.63 -5.02
N ARG A 346 13.24 -20.18 -4.39
CA ARG A 346 11.95 -19.48 -4.21
C ARG A 346 12.05 -18.12 -3.52
N ALA A 347 12.90 -18.00 -2.49
CA ALA A 347 13.03 -16.75 -1.72
C ALA A 347 13.61 -15.62 -2.59
N LEU A 348 14.61 -15.93 -3.41
CA LEU A 348 15.21 -15.01 -4.36
C LEU A 348 14.18 -14.58 -5.41
N ARG A 349 13.49 -15.55 -6.01
CA ARG A 349 12.47 -15.29 -7.04
C ARG A 349 11.34 -14.43 -6.52
N ARG A 350 10.83 -14.70 -5.31
CA ARG A 350 9.85 -13.84 -4.63
C ARG A 350 10.35 -12.42 -4.46
N GLY A 351 11.60 -12.23 -4.01
CA GLY A 351 12.21 -10.91 -3.91
C GLY A 351 12.29 -10.18 -5.26
N VAL A 352 12.63 -10.87 -6.34
CA VAL A 352 12.65 -10.25 -7.68
C VAL A 352 11.24 -9.86 -8.13
N LEU A 353 10.21 -10.66 -7.82
CA LEU A 353 8.82 -10.30 -8.09
C LEU A 353 8.37 -9.08 -7.28
N GLU A 354 8.84 -8.93 -6.03
CA GLU A 354 8.63 -7.71 -5.23
C GLU A 354 9.24 -6.47 -5.91
N VAL A 355 10.47 -6.58 -6.45
CA VAL A 355 11.08 -5.50 -7.25
C VAL A 355 10.23 -5.20 -8.49
N LEU A 356 9.80 -6.22 -9.24
CA LEU A 356 9.00 -6.06 -10.45
C LEU A 356 7.62 -5.43 -10.17
N ALA A 357 7.00 -5.78 -9.05
CA ALA A 357 5.74 -5.16 -8.61
C ALA A 357 5.91 -3.65 -8.40
N ASN A 358 6.98 -3.23 -7.72
CA ASN A 358 7.26 -1.81 -7.55
C ASN A 358 7.63 -1.10 -8.86
N LEU A 359 8.41 -1.75 -9.75
CA LEU A 359 8.71 -1.21 -11.08
C LEU A 359 7.44 -0.98 -11.92
N THR A 360 6.49 -1.92 -11.86
CA THR A 360 5.22 -1.81 -12.59
C THR A 360 4.23 -0.83 -11.96
N CYS A 361 4.49 -0.34 -10.74
CA CYS A 361 3.75 0.79 -10.13
C CYS A 361 4.23 2.16 -10.62
N VAL A 362 5.44 2.27 -11.19
CA VAL A 362 6.02 3.54 -11.65
C VAL A 362 5.83 3.67 -13.17
N PRO A 363 5.04 4.66 -13.67
CA PRO A 363 4.71 4.77 -15.10
C PRO A 363 5.93 4.81 -16.02
N GLU A 364 6.97 5.58 -15.68
CA GLU A 364 8.19 5.69 -16.50
C GLU A 364 8.95 4.35 -16.57
N ALA A 365 9.03 3.63 -15.44
CA ALA A 365 9.69 2.34 -15.36
C ALA A 365 8.89 1.28 -16.13
N ALA A 366 7.59 1.17 -15.86
CA ALA A 366 6.68 0.26 -16.55
C ALA A 366 6.76 0.44 -18.07
N MET A 367 6.60 1.67 -18.57
CA MET A 367 6.66 1.94 -20.01
C MET A 367 8.02 1.64 -20.63
N SER A 368 9.12 1.92 -19.92
CA SER A 368 10.47 1.59 -20.40
C SER A 368 10.67 0.08 -20.48
N LEU A 369 10.25 -0.67 -19.47
CA LEU A 369 10.39 -2.13 -19.45
C LEU A 369 9.52 -2.81 -20.50
N LEU A 370 8.28 -2.34 -20.69
CA LEU A 370 7.35 -2.88 -21.68
C LEU A 370 7.84 -2.66 -23.11
N LEU A 371 8.33 -1.45 -23.43
CA LEU A 371 8.67 -1.08 -24.81
C LEU A 371 10.14 -1.30 -25.18
N LYS A 372 11.08 -1.22 -24.23
CA LYS A 372 12.52 -1.33 -24.50
C LYS A 372 13.11 -2.67 -24.07
N SER A 373 12.61 -3.25 -22.99
CA SER A 373 13.11 -4.52 -22.43
C SER A 373 12.22 -5.73 -22.77
N ASN A 374 11.17 -5.56 -23.58
CA ASN A 374 10.21 -6.61 -23.95
C ASN A 374 9.67 -7.40 -22.74
N LEU A 375 9.37 -6.70 -21.64
CA LEU A 375 8.99 -7.31 -20.37
C LEU A 375 7.85 -8.33 -20.51
N LEU A 376 6.80 -8.03 -21.30
CA LEU A 376 5.67 -8.95 -21.46
C LEU A 376 6.07 -10.29 -22.08
N THR A 377 6.91 -10.26 -23.10
CA THR A 377 7.45 -11.49 -23.71
C THR A 377 8.29 -12.26 -22.70
N TRP A 378 9.11 -11.57 -21.91
CA TRP A 378 9.88 -12.21 -20.85
C TRP A 378 8.99 -12.88 -19.79
N ILE A 379 7.92 -12.20 -19.35
CA ILE A 379 6.92 -12.76 -18.42
C ILE A 379 6.27 -14.00 -19.04
N GLU A 380 5.82 -13.92 -20.29
CA GLU A 380 5.19 -15.04 -20.99
C GLU A 380 6.12 -16.27 -21.03
N MET A 381 7.42 -16.07 -21.27
CA MET A 381 8.40 -17.17 -21.20
C MET A 381 8.52 -17.78 -19.81
N GLN A 382 8.55 -16.95 -18.74
CA GLN A 382 8.61 -17.47 -17.37
C GLN A 382 7.35 -18.26 -16.99
N LEU A 383 6.20 -17.89 -17.54
CA LEU A 383 4.91 -18.53 -17.26
C LEU A 383 4.68 -19.83 -18.06
N LEU A 384 5.63 -20.26 -18.89
CA LEU A 384 5.59 -21.60 -19.49
C LEU A 384 5.83 -22.70 -18.45
N ILE A 385 6.56 -22.39 -17.38
CA ILE A 385 6.83 -23.29 -16.24
C ILE A 385 6.54 -22.51 -14.94
N PRO A 386 5.26 -22.17 -14.67
CA PRO A 386 4.94 -21.30 -13.55
C PRO A 386 5.02 -22.06 -12.22
N GLN A 387 5.52 -21.40 -11.18
CA GLN A 387 5.52 -21.94 -9.82
C GLN A 387 4.20 -21.61 -9.12
N GLU A 388 3.62 -22.59 -8.43
CA GLU A 388 2.29 -22.45 -7.82
C GLU A 388 2.19 -21.33 -6.78
N ASP A 389 3.30 -21.03 -6.10
CA ASP A 389 3.37 -20.01 -5.07
C ASP A 389 3.63 -18.59 -5.59
N GLU A 390 3.95 -18.45 -6.88
CA GLU A 390 4.20 -17.16 -7.54
C GLU A 390 2.96 -16.61 -8.26
N GLY A 391 1.94 -17.44 -8.51
CA GLY A 391 0.83 -17.09 -9.39
C GLY A 391 0.07 -15.81 -8.98
N LEU A 392 -0.12 -15.58 -7.68
CA LEU A 392 -0.77 -14.36 -7.19
C LEU A 392 0.07 -13.10 -7.46
N ALA A 393 1.38 -13.19 -7.27
CA ALA A 393 2.29 -12.09 -7.54
C ALA A 393 2.30 -11.74 -9.03
N TRP A 394 2.34 -12.76 -9.90
CA TRP A 394 2.21 -12.57 -11.34
C TRP A 394 0.90 -11.87 -11.71
N LEU A 395 -0.25 -12.30 -11.19
CA LEU A 395 -1.54 -11.65 -11.47
C LEU A 395 -1.55 -10.16 -11.05
N LYS A 396 -1.03 -9.84 -9.85
CA LYS A 396 -0.93 -8.47 -9.37
C LYS A 396 -0.02 -7.62 -10.28
N ILE A 397 1.11 -8.17 -10.74
CA ILE A 397 2.03 -7.50 -11.68
C ILE A 397 1.36 -7.27 -13.04
N LEU A 398 0.63 -8.27 -13.57
CA LEU A 398 -0.13 -8.12 -14.82
C LEU A 398 -1.22 -7.04 -14.69
N GLU A 399 -1.86 -6.95 -13.53
CA GLU A 399 -2.82 -5.88 -13.27
C GLU A 399 -2.16 -4.50 -13.19
N ASN A 400 -0.99 -4.38 -12.55
CA ASN A 400 -0.24 -3.12 -12.55
C ASN A 400 0.04 -2.64 -13.97
N ILE A 401 0.50 -3.55 -14.85
CA ILE A 401 0.74 -3.24 -16.27
C ILE A 401 -0.53 -2.68 -16.92
N LEU A 402 -1.70 -3.27 -16.67
CA LEU A 402 -2.97 -2.77 -17.20
C LEU A 402 -3.39 -1.42 -16.64
N VAL A 403 -3.15 -1.15 -15.35
CA VAL A 403 -3.60 0.09 -14.70
C VAL A 403 -2.67 1.26 -15.00
N ILE A 404 -1.36 1.01 -15.05
CA ILE A 404 -0.33 2.05 -15.06
C ILE A 404 0.13 2.40 -16.48
N SER A 405 0.04 1.48 -17.44
CA SER A 405 0.51 1.72 -18.80
C SER A 405 -0.37 2.73 -19.57
N HIS A 406 0.26 3.51 -20.46
CA HIS A 406 -0.45 4.38 -21.39
C HIS A 406 -1.04 3.55 -22.54
N HIS A 407 -2.33 3.23 -22.47
CA HIS A 407 -2.99 2.29 -23.38
C HIS A 407 -2.84 2.66 -24.86
N GLU A 408 -3.06 3.92 -25.24
CA GLU A 408 -2.94 4.38 -26.63
C GLU A 408 -1.53 4.15 -27.20
N LYS A 409 -0.51 4.46 -26.40
CA LYS A 409 0.89 4.24 -26.77
C LYS A 409 1.22 2.75 -26.89
N MET A 410 0.66 1.92 -26.00
CA MET A 410 0.82 0.48 -26.05
C MET A 410 0.14 -0.14 -27.28
N GLU A 411 -1.09 0.29 -27.59
CA GLU A 411 -1.82 -0.15 -28.79
C GLU A 411 -1.03 0.18 -30.06
N THR A 412 -0.61 1.43 -30.22
CA THR A 412 0.13 1.89 -31.41
C THR A 412 1.49 1.21 -31.54
N SER A 413 2.22 1.02 -30.43
CA SER A 413 3.57 0.44 -30.47
C SER A 413 3.57 -1.08 -30.67
N THR A 414 2.50 -1.78 -30.27
CA THR A 414 2.45 -3.26 -30.31
C THR A 414 1.40 -3.82 -31.26
N GLY A 415 0.60 -2.98 -31.91
CA GLY A 415 -0.52 -3.42 -32.75
C GLY A 415 -1.54 -4.27 -31.99
N GLY A 416 -1.77 -3.96 -30.71
CA GLY A 416 -2.66 -4.72 -29.83
C GLY A 416 -2.11 -6.05 -29.29
N GLN A 417 -0.88 -6.44 -29.64
CA GLN A 417 -0.28 -7.71 -29.19
C GLN A 417 -0.06 -7.78 -27.67
N TRP A 418 0.12 -6.63 -27.01
CA TRP A 418 0.27 -6.60 -25.55
C TRP A 418 -0.96 -7.16 -24.82
N ARG A 419 -2.18 -6.83 -25.27
CA ARG A 419 -3.43 -7.39 -24.72
C ARG A 419 -3.53 -8.88 -24.94
N ALA A 420 -3.14 -9.36 -26.12
CA ALA A 420 -3.11 -10.79 -26.43
C ALA A 420 -2.09 -11.54 -25.56
N CYS A 421 -0.92 -10.95 -25.31
CA CYS A 421 0.11 -11.50 -24.43
C CYS A 421 -0.39 -11.58 -22.97
N LEU A 422 -1.02 -10.52 -22.46
CA LEU A 422 -1.64 -10.52 -21.13
C LEU A 422 -2.69 -11.63 -20.99
N ALA A 423 -3.57 -11.77 -21.98
CA ALA A 423 -4.59 -12.82 -21.98
C ALA A 423 -3.97 -14.24 -22.01
N ARG A 424 -2.87 -14.45 -22.75
CA ARG A 424 -2.12 -15.72 -22.73
C ARG A 424 -1.48 -15.98 -21.37
N CYS A 425 -0.83 -14.99 -20.77
CA CYS A 425 -0.22 -15.09 -19.45
C CYS A 425 -1.24 -15.52 -18.39
N ILE A 426 -2.43 -14.91 -18.37
CA ILE A 426 -3.51 -15.27 -17.43
C ILE A 426 -3.99 -16.71 -17.70
N LEU A 427 -4.12 -17.11 -18.95
CA LEU A 427 -4.53 -18.46 -19.31
C LEU A 427 -3.49 -19.51 -18.87
N LEU A 428 -2.19 -19.25 -19.05
CA LEU A 428 -1.10 -20.10 -18.56
C LEU A 428 -1.17 -20.27 -17.04
N LEU A 429 -1.33 -19.17 -16.30
CA LEU A 429 -1.49 -19.17 -14.85
C LEU A 429 -2.72 -19.97 -14.39
N LEU A 430 -3.90 -19.76 -14.99
CA LEU A 430 -5.13 -20.49 -14.67
C LEU A 430 -5.06 -22.00 -14.96
N ASN A 431 -4.26 -22.39 -15.95
CA ASN A 431 -4.09 -23.79 -16.31
C ASN A 431 -3.12 -24.51 -15.37
N ALA A 432 -2.05 -23.84 -14.96
CA ALA A 432 -1.00 -24.46 -14.17
C ALA A 432 -1.20 -24.34 -12.65
N CYS A 433 -1.66 -23.20 -12.14
CA CYS A 433 -1.72 -22.92 -10.70
C CYS A 433 -3.12 -23.18 -10.14
N LYS A 434 -3.28 -24.24 -9.33
CA LYS A 434 -4.57 -24.58 -8.69
C LYS A 434 -4.93 -23.58 -7.59
N SER A 435 -3.94 -23.07 -6.87
CA SER A 435 -4.09 -22.03 -5.85
C SER A 435 -4.92 -20.81 -6.31
N LEU A 436 -4.82 -20.44 -7.60
CA LEU A 436 -5.52 -19.30 -8.18
C LEU A 436 -7.04 -19.50 -8.33
N ARG A 437 -7.50 -20.74 -8.19
CA ARG A 437 -8.92 -21.09 -8.20
C ARG A 437 -9.58 -20.87 -6.83
N SER A 438 -8.82 -20.51 -5.81
CA SER A 438 -9.39 -20.09 -4.53
C SER A 438 -10.03 -18.71 -4.66
N PHE A 439 -11.14 -18.51 -3.97
CA PHE A 439 -11.59 -17.17 -3.63
C PHE A 439 -10.71 -16.69 -2.47
N PRO A 440 -10.21 -15.44 -2.38
CA PRO A 440 -10.34 -14.21 -3.22
C PRO A 440 -9.68 -14.11 -4.61
N ILE A 441 -8.74 -14.99 -4.96
CA ILE A 441 -7.86 -14.77 -6.12
C ILE A 441 -8.64 -14.77 -7.43
N ALA A 442 -9.68 -15.60 -7.55
CA ALA A 442 -10.57 -15.62 -8.70
C ALA A 442 -11.21 -14.24 -8.98
N HIS A 443 -11.59 -13.47 -7.95
CA HIS A 443 -12.15 -12.12 -8.10
C HIS A 443 -11.13 -11.14 -8.72
N LEU A 444 -9.85 -11.26 -8.37
CA LEU A 444 -8.80 -10.47 -9.01
C LEU A 444 -8.71 -10.80 -10.51
N ILE A 445 -8.81 -12.08 -10.86
CA ILE A 445 -8.75 -12.53 -12.26
C ILE A 445 -9.94 -11.98 -13.05
N THR A 446 -11.17 -12.09 -12.55
CA THR A 446 -12.36 -11.56 -13.25
C THR A 446 -12.24 -10.06 -13.51
N ARG A 447 -11.69 -9.31 -12.56
CA ARG A 447 -11.44 -7.87 -12.71
C ARG A 447 -10.38 -7.58 -13.78
N ILE A 448 -9.29 -8.32 -13.80
CA ILE A 448 -8.23 -8.20 -14.82
C ILE A 448 -8.80 -8.51 -16.22
N VAL A 449 -9.59 -9.58 -16.34
CA VAL A 449 -10.22 -9.99 -17.61
C VAL A 449 -11.19 -8.91 -18.11
N LEU A 450 -12.01 -8.34 -17.22
CA LEU A 450 -12.89 -7.23 -17.56
C LEU A 450 -12.10 -6.01 -18.04
N ARG A 451 -11.00 -5.65 -17.36
CA ARG A 451 -10.14 -4.53 -17.77
C ARG A 451 -9.57 -4.74 -19.18
N ILE A 452 -9.10 -5.95 -19.51
CA ILE A 452 -8.63 -6.28 -20.86
C ILE A 452 -9.75 -6.12 -21.89
N ALA A 453 -10.96 -6.60 -21.59
CA ALA A 453 -12.10 -6.55 -22.51
C ALA A 453 -12.60 -5.12 -22.78
N LEU A 454 -12.48 -4.21 -21.80
CA LEU A 454 -12.93 -2.82 -21.91
C LEU A 454 -11.93 -1.91 -22.65
N LEU A 455 -10.73 -2.39 -22.98
CA LEU A 455 -9.77 -1.60 -23.75
C LEU A 455 -10.26 -1.39 -25.18
N SER A 456 -9.98 -0.20 -25.72
CA SER A 456 -10.34 0.14 -27.10
C SER A 456 -9.59 -0.74 -28.11
N GLY A 457 -10.29 -1.18 -29.16
CA GLY A 457 -9.72 -1.97 -30.26
C GLY A 457 -10.35 -3.35 -30.41
N THR A 458 -9.78 -4.17 -31.30
CA THR A 458 -10.26 -5.53 -31.55
C THR A 458 -9.99 -6.43 -30.35
N LEU A 459 -10.97 -7.23 -29.93
CA LEU A 459 -10.80 -8.13 -28.79
C LEU A 459 -9.68 -9.16 -29.04
N PRO A 460 -8.84 -9.46 -28.03
CA PRO A 460 -7.81 -10.49 -28.18
C PRO A 460 -8.41 -11.85 -28.54
N PRO A 461 -7.78 -12.62 -29.45
CA PRO A 461 -8.31 -13.91 -29.89
C PRO A 461 -8.39 -14.97 -28.78
N GLN A 462 -7.66 -14.76 -27.67
CA GLN A 462 -7.69 -15.64 -26.51
C GLN A 462 -8.90 -15.40 -25.59
N MET A 463 -9.64 -14.29 -25.74
CA MET A 463 -10.73 -13.92 -24.84
C MET A 463 -11.83 -14.98 -24.70
N PRO A 464 -12.32 -15.64 -25.76
CA PRO A 464 -13.32 -16.70 -25.61
C PRO A 464 -12.81 -17.87 -24.74
N LYS A 465 -11.57 -18.31 -24.96
CA LYS A 465 -10.97 -19.41 -24.17
C LYS A 465 -10.76 -19.00 -22.72
N LEU A 466 -10.29 -17.77 -22.49
CA LEU A 466 -10.08 -17.21 -21.17
C LEU A 466 -11.40 -17.08 -20.38
N LEU A 467 -12.45 -16.61 -21.04
CA LEU A 467 -13.80 -16.51 -20.46
C LEU A 467 -14.32 -17.89 -20.06
N THR A 468 -14.30 -18.87 -20.98
CA THR A 468 -14.72 -20.26 -20.66
C THR A 468 -13.95 -20.82 -19.48
N ARG A 469 -12.64 -20.55 -19.39
CA ARG A 469 -11.83 -21.00 -18.27
C ARG A 469 -12.23 -20.31 -16.95
N CYS A 470 -12.47 -19.01 -16.95
CA CYS A 470 -12.93 -18.29 -15.76
C CYS A 470 -14.31 -18.80 -15.28
N VAL A 471 -15.24 -19.08 -16.20
CA VAL A 471 -16.54 -19.68 -15.86
C VAL A 471 -16.37 -21.06 -15.22
N SER A 472 -15.45 -21.89 -15.73
CA SER A 472 -15.16 -23.19 -15.10
C SER A 472 -14.65 -23.05 -13.66
N VAL A 473 -13.85 -22.02 -13.37
CA VAL A 473 -13.36 -21.74 -12.01
C VAL A 473 -14.48 -21.29 -11.09
N ILE A 474 -15.38 -20.40 -11.54
CA ILE A 474 -16.55 -19.99 -10.74
C ILE A 474 -17.45 -21.19 -10.43
N LYS A 475 -17.69 -22.08 -11.40
CA LYS A 475 -18.48 -23.30 -11.18
C LYS A 475 -17.86 -24.27 -10.17
N GLU A 476 -16.54 -24.40 -10.18
CA GLU A 476 -15.82 -25.17 -9.15
C GLU A 476 -16.06 -24.58 -7.75
N GLN A 477 -16.19 -23.25 -7.64
CA GLN A 477 -16.46 -22.54 -6.39
C GLN A 477 -17.94 -22.55 -5.97
N GLU A 478 -18.88 -22.62 -6.92
CA GLU A 478 -20.33 -22.60 -6.68
C GLU A 478 -20.79 -23.72 -5.72
N ARG A 479 -20.11 -24.86 -5.70
CA ARG A 479 -20.38 -25.95 -4.75
C ARG A 479 -20.27 -25.52 -3.27
N ASN A 480 -19.56 -24.43 -3.01
CA ASN A 480 -19.34 -23.87 -1.68
C ASN A 480 -20.14 -22.57 -1.45
N TRP A 481 -21.03 -22.17 -2.36
CA TRP A 481 -21.87 -20.98 -2.16
C TRP A 481 -22.97 -21.25 -1.13
N THR A 482 -22.83 -20.65 0.03
CA THR A 482 -23.94 -20.34 0.91
C THR A 482 -24.62 -19.07 0.41
N LEU A 483 -25.70 -19.22 -0.36
CA LEU A 483 -26.62 -18.12 -0.68
C LEU A 483 -27.31 -17.66 0.61
N LEU A 484 -26.60 -16.90 1.44
CA LEU A 484 -27.21 -16.22 2.58
C LEU A 484 -28.03 -15.05 2.01
N PRO A 485 -29.30 -14.88 2.40
CA PRO A 485 -30.04 -13.68 2.08
C PRO A 485 -29.27 -12.51 2.71
N VAL A 486 -28.89 -11.54 1.87
CA VAL A 486 -28.33 -10.27 2.34
C VAL A 486 -29.43 -9.62 3.17
N THR A 487 -29.41 -9.82 4.48
CA THR A 487 -30.39 -9.23 5.38
C THR A 487 -30.17 -7.73 5.34
N SER A 488 -31.18 -7.04 4.83
CA SER A 488 -31.28 -5.59 4.81
C SER A 488 -31.03 -5.00 6.21
N ALA A 489 -30.20 -3.94 6.26
CA ALA A 489 -29.99 -2.98 7.37
C ALA A 489 -28.65 -3.00 8.14
N GLY A 490 -27.62 -3.71 7.67
CA GLY A 490 -26.27 -3.60 8.23
C GLY A 490 -25.36 -2.64 7.46
N SER A 491 -25.40 -1.34 7.79
CA SER A 491 -24.35 -0.33 7.50
C SER A 491 -23.66 -0.43 6.12
N MET A 492 -24.17 0.32 5.14
CA MET A 492 -23.47 0.66 3.89
C MET A 492 -22.18 1.46 4.17
N ILE A 493 -21.11 0.78 4.55
CA ILE A 493 -19.77 1.30 4.40
C ILE A 493 -19.25 0.59 3.16
N ALA A 494 -19.06 1.35 2.07
CA ALA A 494 -18.43 0.85 0.87
C ALA A 494 -17.14 0.11 1.25
N SER A 495 -17.15 -1.22 1.20
CA SER A 495 -15.93 -1.99 1.33
C SER A 495 -15.09 -1.64 0.10
N GLY A 496 -13.93 -1.03 0.33
CA GLY A 496 -13.00 -0.71 -0.74
C GLY A 496 -12.66 -1.96 -1.57
N PRO A 497 -12.07 -1.78 -2.77
CA PRO A 497 -11.74 -2.91 -3.64
C PRO A 497 -10.86 -3.92 -2.89
N LEU A 498 -11.22 -5.21 -2.98
CA LEU A 498 -10.55 -6.31 -2.28
C LEU A 498 -9.03 -6.34 -2.49
N PHE A 499 -8.62 -5.96 -3.69
CA PHE A 499 -7.24 -5.76 -4.09
C PHE A 499 -7.09 -4.33 -4.63
N PRO A 500 -6.70 -3.33 -3.83
CA PRO A 500 -6.52 -1.98 -4.33
C PRO A 500 -5.27 -1.92 -5.23
N ALA A 501 -5.46 -1.74 -6.54
CA ALA A 501 -4.36 -1.53 -7.48
C ALA A 501 -3.90 -0.05 -7.44
N PRO A 502 -2.61 0.25 -7.70
CA PRO A 502 -1.55 -0.67 -8.06
C PRO A 502 -0.95 -1.42 -6.86
N HIS A 503 -0.36 -2.59 -7.12
CA HIS A 503 0.20 -3.52 -6.14
C HIS A 503 1.71 -3.36 -6.01
N GLY A 504 2.17 -2.82 -4.88
CA GLY A 504 3.61 -2.79 -4.57
C GLY A 504 4.13 -4.13 -4.04
N ALA A 505 5.41 -4.13 -3.65
CA ALA A 505 6.08 -5.24 -2.98
C ALA A 505 5.39 -5.61 -1.65
N PHE A 506 4.94 -4.60 -0.90
CA PHE A 506 4.24 -4.81 0.36
C PHE A 506 2.92 -5.55 0.11
N LYS A 507 2.74 -6.72 0.76
CA LYS A 507 1.59 -7.61 0.59
C LYS A 507 1.41 -8.20 -0.81
N LEU A 508 2.47 -8.23 -1.63
CA LEU A 508 2.39 -8.81 -2.97
C LEU A 508 1.92 -10.28 -2.93
N HIS A 509 2.44 -11.06 -1.99
CA HIS A 509 2.12 -12.48 -1.85
C HIS A 509 0.94 -12.77 -0.91
N GLU A 510 0.34 -11.75 -0.29
CA GLU A 510 -0.73 -11.93 0.69
C GLU A 510 -2.11 -11.96 0.04
N ILE A 511 -2.97 -12.83 0.59
CA ILE A 511 -4.38 -12.95 0.25
C ILE A 511 -5.19 -12.22 1.34
N PRO A 512 -6.07 -11.28 0.99
CA PRO A 512 -6.91 -10.58 1.96
C PRO A 512 -7.78 -11.54 2.75
N GLN A 513 -7.85 -11.35 4.07
CA GLN A 513 -8.81 -12.05 4.92
C GLN A 513 -10.17 -11.33 4.83
N LEU A 514 -11.21 -12.07 4.44
CA LEU A 514 -12.55 -11.54 4.26
C LEU A 514 -13.49 -12.01 5.36
N SER A 515 -14.41 -11.12 5.74
CA SER A 515 -15.62 -11.52 6.46
C SER A 515 -16.59 -12.24 5.52
N GLU A 516 -17.47 -13.09 6.07
CA GLU A 516 -18.43 -13.86 5.27
C GLU A 516 -19.36 -12.97 4.42
N SER A 517 -19.76 -11.80 4.93
CA SER A 517 -20.61 -10.86 4.17
C SER A 517 -19.89 -10.21 2.99
N ALA A 518 -18.64 -9.77 3.19
CA ALA A 518 -17.82 -9.20 2.13
C ALA A 518 -17.47 -10.23 1.03
N SER A 519 -17.41 -11.52 1.40
CA SER A 519 -17.23 -12.62 0.46
C SER A 519 -18.40 -12.72 -0.53
N GLY A 520 -19.64 -12.67 -0.05
CA GLY A 520 -20.83 -12.77 -0.90
C GLY A 520 -20.95 -11.61 -1.91
N GLU A 521 -20.70 -10.38 -1.48
CA GLU A 521 -20.73 -9.21 -2.38
C GLU A 521 -19.69 -9.28 -3.49
N ALA A 522 -18.43 -9.58 -3.13
CA ALA A 522 -17.34 -9.70 -4.11
C ALA A 522 -17.53 -10.88 -5.08
N GLN A 523 -18.18 -11.96 -4.65
CA GLN A 523 -18.58 -13.05 -5.53
C GLN A 523 -19.62 -12.59 -6.56
N GLY A 524 -20.66 -11.89 -6.12
CA GLY A 524 -21.65 -11.29 -7.01
C GLY A 524 -21.05 -10.32 -8.03
N GLU A 525 -20.13 -9.47 -7.59
CA GLU A 525 -19.36 -8.59 -8.49
C GLU A 525 -18.55 -9.37 -9.53
N SER A 526 -17.97 -10.52 -9.16
CA SER A 526 -17.19 -11.35 -10.09
C SER A 526 -18.07 -11.90 -11.22
N ILE A 527 -19.32 -12.29 -10.92
CA ILE A 527 -20.30 -12.73 -11.92
C ILE A 527 -20.67 -11.56 -12.84
N GLU A 528 -20.99 -10.39 -12.27
CA GLU A 528 -21.33 -9.20 -13.05
C GLU A 528 -20.19 -8.80 -13.99
N GLN A 529 -18.93 -8.87 -13.51
CA GLN A 529 -17.74 -8.58 -14.31
C GLN A 529 -17.60 -9.56 -15.49
N LEU A 530 -17.68 -10.88 -15.26
CA LEU A 530 -17.56 -11.86 -16.34
C LEU A 530 -18.73 -11.82 -17.31
N TRP A 531 -19.95 -11.56 -16.83
CA TRP A 531 -21.12 -11.42 -17.70
C TRP A 531 -20.96 -10.22 -18.65
N ARG A 532 -20.41 -9.10 -18.16
CA ARG A 532 -20.05 -7.95 -19.02
C ARG A 532 -19.00 -8.32 -20.07
N VAL A 533 -18.01 -9.16 -19.71
CA VAL A 533 -17.03 -9.68 -20.67
C VAL A 533 -17.71 -10.55 -21.72
N ALA A 534 -18.64 -11.43 -21.32
CA ALA A 534 -19.39 -12.28 -22.24
C ALA A 534 -20.15 -11.46 -23.29
N MET A 535 -20.81 -10.37 -22.86
CA MET A 535 -21.50 -9.45 -23.78
C MET A 535 -20.59 -8.78 -24.82
N LEU A 536 -19.32 -8.55 -24.48
CA LEU A 536 -18.34 -7.97 -25.40
C LEU A 536 -17.80 -9.01 -26.39
N VAL A 537 -17.62 -10.25 -25.93
CA VAL A 537 -17.07 -11.35 -26.74
C VAL A 537 -18.12 -11.96 -27.68
N ASP A 538 -19.40 -11.96 -27.29
CA ASP A 538 -20.49 -12.69 -27.95
C ASP A 538 -21.36 -11.82 -28.89
N LEU A 539 -20.74 -11.10 -29.82
CA LEU A 539 -21.51 -10.41 -30.86
C LEU A 539 -21.94 -11.35 -32.01
N ASP A 540 -21.21 -12.45 -32.25
CA ASP A 540 -21.45 -13.36 -33.40
C ASP A 540 -21.44 -14.87 -33.06
N ARG A 541 -21.05 -15.29 -31.85
CA ARG A 541 -20.78 -16.70 -31.53
C ARG A 541 -21.38 -17.11 -30.19
N LYS A 542 -22.58 -17.72 -30.24
CA LYS A 542 -23.27 -18.33 -29.08
C LYS A 542 -22.31 -19.13 -28.19
N LEU A 543 -21.75 -18.46 -27.18
CA LEU A 543 -20.80 -19.07 -26.25
C LEU A 543 -21.61 -19.66 -25.11
N ALA A 544 -21.40 -20.95 -24.80
CA ALA A 544 -22.06 -21.59 -23.66
C ALA A 544 -21.83 -20.83 -22.33
N ALA A 545 -20.70 -20.13 -22.21
CA ALA A 545 -20.39 -19.25 -21.10
C ALA A 545 -21.45 -18.14 -20.88
N TRP A 546 -22.11 -17.67 -21.94
CA TRP A 546 -23.15 -16.64 -21.86
C TRP A 546 -24.40 -17.16 -21.14
N ASP A 547 -24.89 -18.34 -21.52
CA ASP A 547 -26.06 -18.97 -20.89
C ASP A 547 -25.80 -19.25 -19.40
N GLU A 548 -24.59 -19.74 -19.09
CA GLU A 548 -24.16 -20.07 -17.73
C GLU A 548 -24.01 -18.83 -16.85
N LEU A 549 -23.38 -17.76 -17.35
CA LEU A 549 -23.24 -16.53 -16.58
C LEU A 549 -24.58 -15.81 -16.41
N THR A 550 -25.47 -15.89 -17.39
CA THR A 550 -26.79 -15.25 -17.31
C THR A 550 -27.66 -15.90 -16.24
N SER A 551 -27.63 -17.23 -16.09
CA SER A 551 -28.36 -17.91 -15.01
C SER A 551 -27.81 -17.54 -13.62
N LEU A 552 -26.48 -17.52 -13.44
CA LEU A 552 -25.83 -17.11 -12.20
C LEU A 552 -26.11 -15.64 -11.85
N LEU A 553 -26.12 -14.76 -12.86
CA LEU A 553 -26.44 -13.34 -12.68
C LEU A 553 -27.87 -13.12 -12.19
N LEU A 554 -28.83 -13.89 -12.69
CA LEU A 554 -30.23 -13.82 -12.26
C LEU A 554 -30.41 -14.35 -10.83
N LEU A 555 -29.69 -15.40 -10.44
CA LEU A 555 -29.65 -15.90 -9.06
C LEU A 555 -29.05 -14.85 -8.12
N TRP A 556 -27.93 -14.22 -8.52
CA TRP A 556 -27.33 -13.13 -7.76
C TRP A 556 -28.28 -11.95 -7.58
N ARG A 557 -28.95 -11.52 -8.65
CA ARG A 557 -29.98 -10.47 -8.59
C ARG A 557 -31.11 -10.82 -7.64
N ALA A 558 -31.54 -12.09 -7.59
CA ALA A 558 -32.59 -12.53 -6.67
C ALA A 558 -32.16 -12.38 -5.20
N SER A 559 -30.87 -12.54 -4.89
CA SER A 559 -30.32 -12.35 -3.54
C SER A 559 -30.07 -10.86 -3.20
N LYS A 560 -29.43 -10.09 -4.10
CA LYS A 560 -29.07 -8.68 -3.88
C LYS A 560 -30.26 -7.71 -4.00
N GLY A 561 -31.33 -8.12 -4.69
CA GLY A 561 -32.46 -7.27 -5.03
C GLY A 561 -32.14 -6.26 -6.13
N GLU A 562 -32.90 -5.16 -6.18
CA GLU A 562 -32.81 -4.12 -7.23
C GLU A 562 -31.48 -3.35 -7.25
N HIS A 563 -30.64 -3.52 -6.22
CA HIS A 563 -29.32 -2.89 -6.13
C HIS A 563 -28.28 -3.49 -7.11
N SER A 564 -28.53 -4.67 -7.70
CA SER A 564 -27.72 -5.17 -8.82
C SER A 564 -28.22 -4.53 -10.12
N VAL A 565 -27.61 -3.42 -10.54
CA VAL A 565 -28.01 -2.70 -11.76
C VAL A 565 -27.89 -3.60 -12.99
N VAL A 566 -26.80 -4.34 -13.10
CA VAL A 566 -26.54 -5.26 -14.23
C VAL A 566 -27.51 -6.44 -14.20
N GLY A 567 -27.72 -7.04 -13.02
CA GLY A 567 -28.65 -8.16 -12.87
C GLY A 567 -30.11 -7.76 -13.12
N GLU A 568 -30.51 -6.57 -12.68
CA GLU A 568 -31.86 -6.04 -12.93
C GLU A 568 -32.08 -5.74 -14.42
N TRP A 569 -31.07 -5.19 -15.10
CA TRP A 569 -31.11 -5.02 -16.55
C TRP A 569 -31.27 -6.36 -17.27
N ALA A 570 -30.44 -7.36 -16.91
CA ALA A 570 -30.48 -8.69 -17.53
C ALA A 570 -31.84 -9.38 -17.33
N ARG A 571 -32.44 -9.24 -16.14
CA ARG A 571 -33.79 -9.75 -15.85
C ARG A 571 -34.85 -9.10 -16.76
N ARG A 572 -34.83 -7.77 -16.89
CA ARG A 572 -35.80 -7.03 -17.72
C ARG A 572 -35.72 -7.46 -19.18
N GLU A 573 -34.52 -7.57 -19.74
CA GLU A 573 -34.34 -8.01 -21.12
C GLU A 573 -34.67 -9.49 -21.32
N ALA A 574 -34.36 -10.36 -20.36
CA ALA A 574 -34.76 -11.78 -20.41
C ALA A 574 -36.30 -11.92 -20.45
N VAL A 575 -37.02 -11.21 -19.57
CA VAL A 575 -38.49 -11.21 -19.55
C VAL A 575 -39.06 -10.64 -20.85
N LYS A 576 -38.54 -9.52 -21.33
CA LYS A 576 -38.96 -8.88 -22.59
C LYS A 576 -38.81 -9.84 -23.78
N ASN A 577 -37.69 -10.55 -23.87
CA ASN A 577 -37.46 -11.56 -24.91
C ASN A 577 -38.41 -12.75 -24.82
N MET A 578 -38.75 -13.21 -23.60
CA MET A 578 -39.77 -14.25 -23.39
C MET A 578 -41.16 -13.78 -23.83
N CYS A 579 -41.54 -12.54 -23.52
CA CYS A 579 -42.82 -11.97 -23.94
C CYS A 579 -42.93 -11.84 -25.46
N ILE A 580 -41.87 -11.38 -26.14
CA ILE A 580 -41.84 -11.24 -27.61
C ILE A 580 -42.00 -12.61 -28.29
N ARG A 581 -41.27 -13.65 -27.83
CA ARG A 581 -41.41 -15.02 -28.35
C ARG A 581 -42.78 -15.64 -28.07
N GLY A 582 -43.39 -15.31 -26.93
CA GLY A 582 -44.77 -15.71 -26.61
C GLY A 582 -45.79 -15.11 -27.59
N ILE A 583 -45.61 -13.86 -28.01
CA ILE A 583 -46.49 -13.18 -28.98
C ILE A 583 -46.29 -13.73 -30.41
N GLU A 584 -45.07 -14.08 -30.80
CA GLU A 584 -44.80 -14.72 -32.10
C GLU A 584 -45.29 -16.18 -32.18
N GLY A 585 -45.27 -16.90 -31.06
CA GLY A 585 -45.84 -18.25 -30.96
C GLY A 585 -47.37 -18.25 -31.11
N VAL A 586 -48.06 -17.26 -30.54
CA VAL A 586 -49.52 -17.08 -30.66
C VAL A 586 -49.95 -16.58 -32.04
N ARG A 587 -49.06 -15.93 -32.81
CA ARG A 587 -49.33 -15.55 -34.21
C ARG A 587 -49.11 -16.68 -35.23
N LYS A 588 -48.51 -17.80 -34.83
CA LYS A 588 -48.26 -18.98 -35.68
C LYS A 588 -49.23 -20.15 -35.43
N THR A 589 -50.11 -20.01 -34.45
CA THR A 589 -51.31 -20.84 -34.22
C THR A 589 -52.53 -20.09 -34.70
#